data_AF-A0A354UZ74-F1
#
_entry.id   AF-A0A354UZ74-F1
#
_cell.length_a   1.000
_cell.length_b   1.000
_cell.length_c   1.000
_cell.angle_alpha   90.00
_cell.angle_beta   90.00
_cell.angle_gamma   90.00
#
_symmetry.space_group_name_H-M   'P 1'
#
loop_
_entity.id
_entity.type
_entity.pdbx_description
1 polymer ?
#
loop_
_entity_poly.entity_id
_entity_poly.type
_entity_poly.pdbx_seq_one_letter_code
_entity_poly.pdbx_strand_id
1 'polypeptide(L)'
;MISDAQLRSLLLDCLKLWEVEGKVSVDDTGLAIATPLGVFSVSRAGEGLRPLRWFYQTPERAAAQRPPRAAPSVVALLSALRNVMAGSGGDRLRVGGG
;
A
#
# COMPACT_ATOMS: atom_id res chain seq x y z
N MET A 1 3.96 -4.09 16.89
CA MET A 1 3.33 -3.29 15.81
C MET A 1 4.45 -2.87 14.86
N ILE A 2 4.31 -3.03 13.54
CA ILE A 2 5.36 -2.60 12.59
C ILE A 2 5.51 -1.07 12.69
N SER A 3 6.75 -0.55 12.72
CA SER A 3 7.03 0.90 12.68
C SER A 3 6.97 1.45 11.26
N ASP A 4 6.90 2.78 11.09
CA ASP A 4 6.90 3.37 9.74
C ASP A 4 8.24 3.17 9.02
N ALA A 5 9.34 3.14 9.77
CA ALA A 5 10.65 2.77 9.24
C ALA A 5 10.66 1.32 8.73
N GLN A 6 10.10 0.38 9.50
CA GLN A 6 10.00 -1.03 9.08
C GLN A 6 9.07 -1.21 7.87
N LEU A 7 7.92 -0.50 7.86
CA LEU A 7 7.00 -0.53 6.74
C LEU A 7 7.63 0.08 5.48
N ARG A 8 8.37 1.18 5.61
CA ARG A 8 9.13 1.80 4.51
C ARG A 8 10.16 0.82 3.92
N SER A 9 10.98 0.18 4.75
CA SER A 9 11.96 -0.80 4.28
C SER A 9 11.27 -1.97 3.56
N LEU A 10 10.19 -2.50 4.14
CA LEU A 10 9.40 -3.57 3.51
C LEU A 10 8.82 -3.18 2.16
N LEU A 11 8.30 -1.96 2.03
CA LEU A 11 7.78 -1.43 0.77
C LEU A 11 8.89 -1.27 -0.28
N LEU A 12 10.07 -0.79 0.11
CA LEU A 12 11.22 -0.70 -0.80
C LEU A 12 11.66 -2.09 -1.30
N ASP A 13 11.71 -3.09 -0.42
CA ASP A 13 12.04 -4.47 -0.81
C ASP A 13 10.98 -5.05 -1.75
N CYS A 14 9.70 -4.78 -1.48
CA CYS A 14 8.60 -5.19 -2.35
C CYS A 14 8.67 -4.54 -3.74
N LEU A 15 8.96 -3.25 -3.85
CA LEU A 15 9.13 -2.58 -5.15
C LEU A 15 10.22 -3.24 -5.99
N LYS A 16 11.37 -3.58 -5.38
CA LYS A 16 12.44 -4.32 -6.04
C LYS A 16 11.99 -5.70 -6.50
N LEU A 17 11.29 -6.45 -5.63
CA LEU A 17 10.78 -7.79 -5.94
C LEU A 17 9.70 -7.79 -7.03
N TRP A 18 8.97 -6.69 -7.18
CA TRP A 18 7.94 -6.53 -8.21
C TRP A 18 8.48 -5.88 -9.48
N GLU A 19 9.79 -5.59 -9.54
CA GLU A 19 10.44 -4.88 -10.65
C GLU A 19 9.78 -3.52 -10.95
N VAL A 20 9.26 -2.85 -9.91
CA VAL A 20 8.64 -1.53 -10.01
C VAL A 20 9.67 -0.48 -9.59
N GLU A 21 10.02 0.41 -10.52
CA GLU A 21 10.81 1.59 -10.18
C GLU A 21 10.01 2.52 -9.27
N GLY A 22 10.60 2.92 -8.15
CA GLY A 22 9.94 3.87 -7.25
C GLY A 22 10.75 4.24 -6.02
N LYS A 23 10.26 5.26 -5.32
CA LYS A 23 10.83 5.78 -4.08
C LYS A 23 9.78 5.81 -2.99
N VAL A 24 10.17 5.40 -1.78
CA VAL A 24 9.33 5.49 -0.58
C VAL A 24 9.87 6.58 0.35
N SER A 25 9.05 7.59 0.63
CA SER A 25 9.31 8.69 1.56
C SER A 25 8.26 8.74 2.66
N VAL A 26 8.64 9.31 3.80
CA VAL A 26 7.71 9.66 4.89
C VAL A 26 7.19 11.06 4.63
N ASP A 27 5.90 11.29 4.84
CA ASP A 27 5.26 12.60 4.82
C ASP A 27 4.37 12.79 6.06
N ASP A 28 3.70 13.94 6.16
CA ASP A 28 2.84 14.29 7.31
C ASP A 28 1.63 13.35 7.47
N THR A 29 1.25 12.62 6.42
CA THR A 29 0.09 11.73 6.39
C THR A 29 0.46 10.25 6.53
N GLY A 30 1.74 9.91 6.43
CA GLY A 30 2.27 8.55 6.55
C GLY A 30 3.42 8.31 5.58
N LEU A 31 3.23 7.40 4.63
CA LEU A 31 4.20 7.03 3.62
C LEU A 31 3.68 7.35 2.22
N ALA A 32 4.53 7.99 1.41
CA ALA A 32 4.31 8.18 -0.01
C ALA A 32 5.22 7.26 -0.83
N ILE A 33 4.65 6.63 -1.85
CA ILE A 33 5.32 5.74 -2.79
C ILE A 33 5.20 6.38 -4.18
N ALA A 34 6.27 7.03 -4.63
CA ALA A 34 6.34 7.65 -5.95
C ALA A 34 6.84 6.60 -6.97
N THR A 35 6.07 6.39 -8.03
CA THR A 35 6.37 5.46 -9.13
C THR A 35 6.05 6.15 -10.47
N PRO A 36 6.47 5.59 -11.63
CA PRO A 36 6.02 6.06 -12.94
C PRO A 36 4.49 6.05 -13.13
N LEU A 37 3.76 5.23 -12.35
CA LEU A 37 2.29 5.17 -12.36
C LEU A 37 1.63 6.28 -11.52
N GLY A 38 2.42 7.08 -10.81
CA GLY A 38 1.98 8.14 -9.91
C GLY A 38 2.34 7.88 -8.45
N VAL A 39 1.77 8.71 -7.57
CA VAL A 39 2.01 8.67 -6.13
C VAL A 39 0.91 7.90 -5.40
N PHE A 40 1.31 6.87 -4.68
CA PHE A 40 0.44 6.11 -3.78
C PHE A 40 0.71 6.57 -2.35
N SER A 41 -0.32 6.75 -1.54
CA SER A 41 -0.18 7.08 -0.13
C SER A 41 -0.60 5.91 0.74
N VAL A 42 0.06 5.75 1.89
CA VAL A 42 -0.26 4.77 2.92
C VAL A 42 -0.22 5.47 4.26
N SER A 43 -1.33 5.45 5.01
CA SER A 43 -1.42 6.03 6.33
C SER A 43 -1.85 5.00 7.37
N ARG A 44 -1.53 5.24 8.64
CA ARG A 44 -2.00 4.38 9.74
C ARG A 44 -3.47 4.64 10.01
N ALA A 45 -4.21 3.58 10.30
CA ALA A 45 -5.51 3.72 10.94
C ALA A 45 -5.31 4.08 12.43
N GLY A 46 -6.16 4.96 12.96
CA GLY A 46 -6.17 5.28 14.39
C GLY A 46 -6.50 4.05 15.25
N GLU A 47 -6.07 4.06 16.51
CA GLU A 47 -6.17 2.88 17.39
C GLU A 47 -7.61 2.40 17.64
N GLY A 48 -8.59 3.32 17.57
CA GLY A 48 -10.02 3.02 17.70
C GLY A 48 -10.68 2.41 16.46
N LEU A 49 -9.97 2.26 15.34
CA LEU A 49 -10.50 1.74 14.07
C LEU A 49 -10.19 0.27 13.83
N ARG A 50 -9.74 -0.47 14.86
CA ARG A 50 -9.47 -1.90 14.75
C ARG A 50 -10.74 -2.66 14.29
N PRO A 51 -10.61 -3.66 13.39
CA PRO A 51 -9.39 -4.35 13.00
C PRO A 51 -8.60 -3.68 11.86
N LEU A 52 -9.00 -2.50 11.39
CA LEU A 52 -8.25 -1.76 10.38
C LEU A 52 -6.91 -1.30 10.94
N ARG A 53 -5.87 -1.38 10.11
CA ARG A 53 -4.50 -1.00 10.50
C ARG A 53 -3.91 0.06 9.60
N TRP A 54 -4.28 0.08 8.33
CA TRP A 54 -3.82 1.07 7.36
C TRP A 54 -4.95 1.56 6.47
N PHE A 55 -4.74 2.73 5.92
CA PHE A 55 -5.42 3.20 4.72
C PHE A 55 -4.40 3.37 3.60
N TYR A 56 -4.83 3.14 2.36
CA TYR A 56 -4.03 3.43 1.18
C TYR A 56 -4.85 4.15 0.11
N GLN A 57 -4.18 5.00 -0.66
CA GLN A 57 -4.78 5.70 -1.79
C GLN A 57 -3.94 5.46 -3.04
N THR A 58 -4.62 5.17 -4.15
CA THR A 58 -3.99 5.04 -5.47
C THR A 58 -4.06 6.37 -6.21
N PRO A 59 -3.16 6.64 -7.18
CA PRO A 59 -3.20 7.85 -8.01
C PRO A 59 -4.57 8.06 -8.67
N GLU A 60 -5.15 6.99 -9.23
CA GLU A 60 -6.48 7.02 -9.87
C GLU A 60 -7.59 7.43 -8.89
N ARG A 61 -7.57 6.92 -7.65
CA ARG A 61 -8.57 7.29 -6.64
C ARG A 61 -8.40 8.73 -6.18
N ALA A 62 -7.17 9.18 -6.00
CA ALA A 62 -6.88 10.56 -5.63
C ALA A 62 -7.37 11.53 -6.72
N ALA A 63 -7.08 11.23 -7.99
CA ALA A 63 -7.56 12.00 -9.14
C ALA A 63 -9.10 12.04 -9.23
N ALA A 64 -9.77 10.95 -8.86
CA ALA A 64 -11.23 10.87 -8.80
C ALA A 64 -11.84 11.38 -7.47
N GLN A 65 -11.05 12.01 -6.58
CA GLN A 65 -11.48 12.49 -5.26
C GLN A 65 -12.18 11.41 -4.40
N ARG A 66 -11.78 10.15 -4.59
CA ARG A 66 -12.35 9.02 -3.86
C ARG A 66 -11.59 8.81 -2.54
N PRO A 67 -12.29 8.41 -1.46
CA PRO A 67 -11.64 8.16 -0.19
C PRO A 67 -10.62 7.01 -0.28
N PRO A 68 -9.59 7.03 0.60
CA PRO A 68 -8.66 5.93 0.77
C PRO A 68 -9.35 4.61 1.08
N ARG A 69 -8.73 3.49 0.69
CA ARG A 69 -9.19 2.14 0.99
C ARG A 69 -8.55 1.63 2.27
N ALA A 70 -9.29 0.89 3.08
CA ALA A 70 -8.78 0.30 4.30
C ALA A 70 -8.05 -1.03 4.03
N ALA A 71 -7.01 -1.30 4.82
CA ALA A 71 -6.29 -2.57 4.84
C ALA A 71 -6.17 -3.09 6.29
N PRO A 72 -6.72 -4.28 6.60
CA PRO A 72 -6.70 -4.84 7.96
C PRO A 72 -5.36 -5.48 8.34
N SER A 73 -4.51 -5.80 7.35
CA SER A 73 -3.22 -6.45 7.56
C SER A 73 -2.17 -5.92 6.58
N VAL A 74 -0.88 -6.10 6.90
CA VAL A 74 0.23 -5.72 6.02
C VAL A 74 0.18 -6.52 4.73
N VAL A 75 -0.22 -7.79 4.80
CA VAL A 75 -0.43 -8.66 3.64
C VAL A 75 -1.51 -8.09 2.73
N ALA A 76 -2.67 -7.70 3.28
CA ALA A 76 -3.76 -7.11 2.50
C ALA A 76 -3.34 -5.80 1.80
N LEU A 77 -2.55 -4.97 2.50
CA LEU A 77 -1.97 -3.75 1.94
C LEU A 77 -1.03 -4.06 0.76
N LEU A 78 -0.04 -4.94 0.98
CA LEU A 78 0.95 -5.28 -0.05
C LEU A 78 0.31 -5.97 -1.26
N SER A 79 -0.66 -6.88 -1.04
CA SER A 79 -1.40 -7.50 -2.14
C SER A 79 -2.17 -6.47 -2.96
N ALA A 80 -2.82 -5.49 -2.31
CA ALA A 80 -3.52 -4.43 -3.01
C ALA A 80 -2.57 -3.53 -3.81
N LEU A 81 -1.45 -3.10 -3.21
CA LEU A 81 -0.45 -2.28 -3.90
C LEU A 81 0.17 -3.02 -5.08
N ARG A 82 0.56 -4.30 -4.91
CA ARG A 82 1.09 -5.14 -5.99
C ARG A 82 0.13 -5.22 -7.17
N ASN A 83 -1.15 -5.47 -6.90
CA ASN A 83 -2.16 -5.61 -7.96
C ASN A 83 -2.34 -4.33 -8.79
N VAL A 84 -2.13 -3.17 -8.18
CA VAL A 84 -2.29 -1.88 -8.88
C VAL A 84 -0.97 -1.42 -9.53
N MET A 85 0.19 -1.72 -8.94
CA MET A 85 1.50 -1.27 -9.44
C MET A 85 2.14 -2.21 -10.46
N ALA A 86 1.93 -3.52 -10.34
CA ALA A 86 2.65 -4.55 -11.09
C ALA A 86 1.70 -5.45 -11.91
N GLY A 87 0.54 -4.91 -12.29
CA GLY A 87 -0.58 -5.67 -12.85
C GLY A 87 -0.33 -6.31 -14.22
N SER A 88 0.45 -7.40 -14.27
CA SER A 88 0.32 -8.54 -15.20
C SER A 88 1.22 -9.75 -14.86
N GLY A 89 1.57 -10.01 -13.59
CA GLY A 89 2.50 -11.12 -13.25
C GLY A 89 2.37 -11.75 -11.87
N GLY A 90 1.26 -11.56 -11.16
CA GLY A 90 1.03 -12.18 -9.86
C GLY A 90 -0.32 -12.87 -9.83
N ASP A 91 -0.31 -14.19 -9.68
CA ASP A 91 -1.53 -14.99 -9.56
C ASP A 91 -2.44 -14.39 -8.48
N ARG A 92 -3.74 -14.26 -8.77
CA ARG A 92 -4.71 -13.71 -7.81
C ARG A 92 -4.71 -14.64 -6.61
N LEU A 93 -4.12 -14.22 -5.49
CA LEU A 93 -4.26 -14.92 -4.21
C LEU A 93 -5.76 -14.99 -3.87
N ARG A 94 -6.38 -16.13 -4.19
CA ARG A 94 -7.69 -16.50 -3.67
C ARG A 94 -7.49 -16.77 -2.18
N VAL A 95 -7.87 -15.79 -1.35
CA VAL A 95 -8.13 -16.06 0.06
C VAL A 95 -9.40 -16.90 0.10
N GLY A 96 -9.22 -18.21 0.25
CA GLY A 96 -10.32 -19.15 0.44
C GLY A 96 -11.05 -18.80 1.74
N GLY A 97 -12.37 -18.63 1.64
CA GLY A 97 -13.25 -18.71 2.80
C GLY A 97 -13.23 -20.16 3.32
N GLY A 98 -12.92 -20.28 4.60
CA GLY A 98 -13.17 -21.46 5.42
C GLY A 98 -13.90 -21.00 6.67
#